data_AF-A0A4Q2Z4J0-F1
#
_entry.id   AF-A0A4Q2Z4J0-F1
#
_cell.length_a   1.000
_cell.length_b   1.000
_cell.length_c   1.000
_cell.angle_alpha   90.00
_cell.angle_beta   90.00
_cell.angle_gamma   90.00
#
_symmetry.space_group_name_H-M   'P 1'
#
loop_
_entity.id
_entity.type
_entity.pdbx_description
1 polymer ?
#
loop_
_entity_poly.entity_id
_entity_poly.type
_entity_poly.pdbx_seq_one_letter_code
_entity_poly.pdbx_strand_id
1 'polypeptide(L)' 'FWNSQPIDDVTLRQYLDASLQISPEPELHFQPDPQARYEVVDRILAIVKRANVNKLGFVGNEQYRNDF' A
#
# COMPACT_ATOMS: atom_id res chain seq x y z
N PHE A 1 3.44 -7.38 2.74
CA PHE A 1 4.73 -7.58 2.05
C PHE A 1 5.13 -6.28 1.39
N TRP A 2 6.43 -6.02 1.29
CA TRP A 2 7.01 -4.91 0.54
C TRP A 2 8.05 -5.49 -0.42
N ASN A 3 7.87 -5.32 -1.73
CA ASN A 3 8.76 -5.90 -2.75
C ASN A 3 9.09 -7.39 -2.47
N SER A 4 8.04 -8.20 -2.22
CA SER A 4 8.12 -9.62 -1.90
C SER A 4 8.74 -9.99 -0.54
N GLN A 5 9.09 -9.01 0.30
CA GLN A 5 9.59 -9.26 1.65
C GLN A 5 8.49 -9.07 2.71
N PRO A 6 8.34 -9.99 3.67
CA PRO A 6 7.44 -9.76 4.80
C PRO A 6 8.03 -8.65 5.68
N ILE A 7 7.20 -7.69 6.04
CA ILE A 7 7.56 -6.56 6.90
C ILE A 7 6.45 -6.34 7.91
N ASP A 8 6.79 -5.73 9.03
CA ASP A 8 5.83 -5.26 10.01
C ASP A 8 5.41 -3.80 9.74
N ASP A 9 4.45 -3.31 10.54
CA ASP A 9 3.91 -1.95 10.41
C ASP A 9 4.95 -0.86 10.68
N VAL A 10 5.90 -1.11 11.57
CA VAL A 10 6.95 -0.15 11.93
C VAL A 10 7.88 0.03 10.74
N THR A 11 8.31 -1.07 10.14
CA THR A 11 9.13 -1.10 8.93
C THR A 11 8.37 -0.49 7.76
N LEU A 12 7.07 -0.79 7.60
CA LEU A 12 6.23 -0.17 6.58
C LEU A 12 6.27 1.36 6.72
N ARG A 13 6.04 1.88 7.93
CA ARG A 13 6.07 3.33 8.15
C ARG A 13 7.42 3.94 7.75
N GLN A 14 8.52 3.32 8.15
CA GLN A 14 9.86 3.79 7.81
C GLN A 14 10.11 3.81 6.29
N TYR A 15 9.64 2.79 5.56
CA TYR A 15 9.76 2.74 4.10
C TYR A 15 8.93 3.80 3.41
N LEU A 16 7.72 4.08 3.92
CA LEU A 16 6.90 5.17 3.40
C LEU A 16 7.59 6.53 3.62
N ASP A 17 8.09 6.78 4.82
CA ASP A 17 8.83 8.02 5.13
C ASP A 17 10.07 8.18 4.23
N ALA A 18 10.81 7.10 4.00
CA ALA A 18 11.97 7.09 3.09
C ALA A 18 11.56 7.33 1.63
N SER A 19 10.46 6.74 1.17
CA SER A 19 9.98 6.93 -0.21
C SER A 19 9.59 8.38 -0.51
N LEU A 20 9.10 9.11 0.49
CA LEU A 20 8.75 10.53 0.36
C LEU A 20 9.97 11.46 0.22
N GLN A 21 11.17 10.97 0.54
CA GLN A 21 12.42 11.72 0.33
C GLN A 21 12.97 11.55 -1.10
N ILE A 22 12.38 10.68 -1.92
CA ILE A 22 12.79 10.45 -3.30
C ILE A 22 12.11 11.48 -4.21
N SER A 23 12.89 12.15 -5.06
CA SER A 23 12.38 13.11 -6.04
C SER A 23 12.62 12.60 -7.48
N PRO A 24 11.56 12.44 -8.29
CA PRO A 24 10.14 12.68 -7.97
C PRO A 24 9.56 11.63 -7.01
N GLU A 25 8.52 12.00 -6.24
CA GLU A 25 7.81 11.07 -5.36
C GLU A 25 7.38 9.82 -6.16
N PRO A 26 7.78 8.61 -5.74
CA PRO A 26 7.40 7.37 -6.40
C PRO A 26 5.92 7.05 -6.15
N GLU A 27 5.30 6.26 -7.03
CA GLU A 27 3.96 5.75 -6.80
C GLU A 27 4.00 4.51 -5.89
N LEU A 28 3.23 4.56 -4.80
CA LEU A 28 3.01 3.41 -3.93
C LEU A 28 1.95 2.52 -4.55
N HIS A 29 2.32 1.29 -4.90
CA HIS A 29 1.36 0.27 -5.32
C HIS A 29 0.85 -0.52 -4.12
N PHE A 30 -0.46 -0.49 -3.90
CA PHE A 30 -1.14 -1.25 -2.87
C PHE A 30 -1.98 -2.36 -3.51
N GLN A 31 -1.61 -3.60 -3.21
CA GLN A 31 -2.31 -4.81 -3.64
C GLN A 31 -2.75 -5.60 -2.40
N PRO A 32 -4.02 -5.48 -1.97
CA PRO A 32 -4.54 -6.32 -0.89
C PRO A 32 -4.73 -7.76 -1.40
N ASP A 33 -4.50 -8.73 -0.51
CA ASP A 33 -4.91 -10.11 -0.77
C ASP A 33 -6.44 -10.19 -0.76
N PRO A 34 -7.11 -10.83 -1.75
CA PRO A 34 -8.57 -10.93 -1.81
C PRO A 34 -9.19 -11.68 -0.63
N GLN A 35 -8.40 -12.49 0.10
CA GLN A 35 -8.82 -13.18 1.31
C GLN A 35 -8.40 -12.44 2.59
N ALA A 36 -7.73 -11.28 2.48
CA ALA A 36 -7.37 -10.49 3.66
C ALA A 36 -8.62 -9.99 4.39
N ARG A 37 -8.56 -10.05 5.73
CA ARG A 37 -9.61 -9.47 6.57
C ARG A 37 -9.64 -7.96 6.39
N TYR A 38 -10.84 -7.39 6.31
CA TYR A 38 -11.05 -5.95 6.14
C TYR A 38 -10.27 -5.10 7.17
N GLU A 39 -10.22 -5.54 8.43
CA GLU A 39 -9.46 -4.86 9.49
C GLU A 39 -7.96 -4.70 9.18
N VAL A 40 -7.38 -5.66 8.46
CA VAL A 40 -5.96 -5.62 8.07
C VAL A 40 -5.78 -4.57 6.99
N VAL A 41 -6.65 -4.58 5.97
CA VAL A 41 -6.61 -3.61 4.87
C VAL A 41 -6.78 -2.19 5.41
N ASP A 42 -7.77 -1.96 6.27
CA ASP A 42 -8.04 -0.64 6.86
C ASP A 42 -6.86 -0.13 7.71
N ARG A 43 -6.27 -1.02 8.54
CA ARG A 43 -5.08 -0.68 9.32
C ARG A 43 -3.91 -0.24 8.43
N ILE A 44 -3.65 -0.93 7.33
CA ILE A 44 -2.56 -0.58 6.42
C ILE A 44 -2.87 0.75 5.71
N LEU A 45 -4.10 0.95 5.23
CA LEU A 45 -4.52 2.22 4.63
C LEU A 45 -4.39 3.39 5.61
N ALA A 46 -4.69 3.18 6.90
CA ALA A 46 -4.49 4.19 7.93
C ALA A 46 -3.00 4.56 8.12
N ILE A 47 -2.08 3.59 8.06
CA ILE A 47 -0.63 3.83 8.13
C ILE A 47 -0.17 4.64 6.92
N VAL A 48 -0.60 4.25 5.71
CA VAL A 48 -0.29 4.94 4.46
C VAL A 48 -0.78 6.39 4.50
N LYS A 49 -2.03 6.60 4.92
CA LYS A 49 -2.63 7.93 5.04
C LYS A 49 -1.86 8.81 6.03
N ARG A 50 -1.46 8.26 7.19
CA ARG A 50 -0.65 8.98 8.19
C ARG A 50 0.74 9.32 7.67
N ALA A 51 1.27 8.59 6.69
CA ALA A 51 2.56 8.87 6.08
C ALA A 51 2.52 10.08 5.14
N ASN A 52 1.34 10.53 4.71
CA ASN A 52 1.16 11.58 3.70
C ASN A 52 1.69 11.16 2.33
N VAL A 53 1.54 9.88 1.97
CA VAL A 53 1.73 9.41 0.60
C VAL A 53 0.68 10.04 -0.30
N ASN A 54 1.12 10.78 -1.32
CA ASN A 54 0.22 11.48 -2.24
C ASN A 54 -0.06 10.65 -3.50
N LYS A 55 0.87 9.76 -3.87
CA LYS A 55 0.74 8.87 -5.02
C LYS A 55 0.49 7.44 -4.59
N LEU A 56 -0.78 7.06 -4.50
CA LEU A 56 -1.23 5.70 -4.19
C LEU A 56 -1.98 5.10 -5.37
N GLY A 57 -1.45 4.02 -5.94
CA GLY A 57 -2.10 3.20 -6.96
C GLY A 57 -2.62 1.90 -6.36
N PHE A 58 -3.86 1.54 -6.66
CA PHE A 58 -4.40 0.22 -6.30
C PHE A 58 -4.14 -0.77 -7.44
N VAL A 59 -3.44 -1.86 -7.13
CA VAL A 59 -3.10 -2.91 -8.09
C VAL A 59 -3.93 -4.15 -7.77
N GLY A 60 -4.44 -4.83 -8.80
CA GLY A 60 -5.17 -6.09 -8.62
C GLY A 60 -6.69 -6.02 -8.73
N ASN A 61 -7.28 -4.91 -9.20
CA ASN A 61 -8.73 -4.85 -9.49
C ASN A 61 -9.10 -5.05 -10.97
N GLU A 62 -8.16 -5.48 -11.81
CA GLU A 62 -8.40 -5.72 -13.24
C GLU A 62 -9.18 -7.01 -13.50
N GLN A 63 -9.28 -7.92 -12.52
CA GLN A 63 -10.12 -9.12 -12.62
C GLN A 63 -11.62 -8.85 -12.37
N TYR A 64 -11.99 -7.70 -11.79
CA TYR A 64 -13.38 -7.35 -11.49
C TYR A 64 -14.03 -6.42 -12.52
N ARG A 65 -13.31 -6.03 -13.58
CA ARG A 65 -13.85 -5.17 -14.65
C ARG A 65 -14.76 -5.93 -15.64
N ASN A 66 -14.92 -7.24 -15.48
CA ASN A 66 -15.74 -8.12 -16.34
C ASN A 66 -17.00 -8.70 -15.67
N ASP A 67 -17.34 -8.33 -14.43
CA ASP A 67 -18.56 -8.79 -13.74
C ASP A 67 -19.58 -7.65 -13.52
N PHE A 68 -19.86 -6.89 -14.58
CA PHE A 68 -21.04 -6.02 -14.66
C PHE A 68 -21.81 -6.26 -15.97
#